data_AF-A0A9W8H1E9-F1
#
_entry.id   AF-A0A9W8H1E9-F1
#
_cell.length_a   1.000
_cell.length_b   1.000
_cell.length_c   1.000
_cell.angle_alpha   90.00
_cell.angle_beta   90.00
_cell.angle_gamma   90.00
#
_symmetry.space_group_name_H-M   'P 1'
#
loop_
_entity.id
_entity.type
_entity.pdbx_description
1 polymer ?
#
loop_
_entity_poly.entity_id
_entity_poly.type
_entity_poly.pdbx_seq_one_letter_code
_entity_poly.pdbx_strand_id
1 'polypeptide(L)'
;VDAKERVGTDAGDTLICAICTEEAEDPIVSKCKHVFCRVDAQQYVNGADESTTLRCPTCFALFDIDLTQPEMKITGNGSAGTGSGGGRGSGGTLMETMLSTPETREYRRSIVNRIDMSRWKSSTKIEALVEELSRHRQGNANIKSIVFSQFVNFLDLIQWRLNRAGFSVCRLDGRMSPSQRDAVIRTFMTHPEYTVFLVSLKAGGVALNLTEASNVYLADCWWNPSVEVQAMDRIHRMGQYRPIKVTRIIIENSIESRIVALQVKKQHLVNSTIGRDKKSLENLSAQDMQFLFSS
;
A
#
# COMPACT_ATOMS: atom_id res chain seq x y z
N VAL A 1 -15.01 32.57 37.04
CA VAL A 1 -14.91 31.37 37.90
C VAL A 1 -15.07 30.16 36.99
N ASP A 2 -13.94 29.48 36.82
CA ASP A 2 -13.67 28.11 36.34
C ASP A 2 -14.58 27.42 35.31
N ALA A 3 -14.01 27.01 34.17
CA ALA A 3 -13.39 25.68 34.00
C ALA A 3 -12.75 25.51 32.61
N LYS A 4 -11.55 24.94 32.60
CA LYS A 4 -10.72 24.53 31.46
C LYS A 4 -11.31 23.30 30.77
N GLU A 5 -11.23 23.22 29.44
CA GLU A 5 -10.84 21.97 28.77
C GLU A 5 -10.05 22.29 27.50
N ARG A 6 -8.83 21.71 27.44
CA ARG A 6 -7.81 21.90 26.42
C ARG A 6 -7.87 20.70 25.47
N VAL A 7 -7.84 20.94 24.17
CA VAL A 7 -7.28 19.98 23.20
C VAL A 7 -6.25 20.77 22.39
N GLY A 8 -4.98 20.50 22.66
CA GLY A 8 -3.88 20.94 21.81
C GLY A 8 -3.72 19.94 20.66
N THR A 9 -3.54 20.46 19.45
CA THR A 9 -3.09 19.66 18.30
C THR A 9 -1.88 20.34 17.69
N ASP A 10 -0.75 19.65 17.74
CA ASP A 10 0.56 20.07 17.26
C ASP A 10 0.65 20.07 15.72
N ALA A 11 1.32 21.12 15.22
CA ALA A 11 2.20 21.25 14.04
C ALA A 11 2.06 20.32 12.80
N GLY A 12 1.79 20.95 11.64
CA GLY A 12 2.47 20.67 10.36
C GLY A 12 1.74 19.82 9.31
N ASP A 13 0.71 20.36 8.65
CA ASP A 13 0.03 19.68 7.52
C ASP A 13 0.82 19.80 6.20
N THR A 14 1.67 18.83 5.88
CA THR A 14 2.40 18.79 4.60
C THR A 14 1.48 18.46 3.41
N LEU A 15 1.56 19.27 2.35
CA LEU A 15 0.86 19.06 1.07
C LEU A 15 1.59 17.99 0.24
N ILE A 16 0.85 17.05 -0.37
CA ILE A 16 1.41 15.93 -1.13
C ILE A 16 0.95 16.00 -2.58
N CYS A 17 1.89 15.91 -3.52
CA CYS A 17 1.60 15.94 -4.96
C CYS A 17 0.96 14.62 -5.41
N ALA A 18 -0.08 14.70 -6.25
CA ALA A 18 -0.78 13.54 -6.75
C ALA A 18 -0.16 12.88 -8.00
N ILE A 19 0.95 13.42 -8.51
CA ILE A 19 1.76 12.81 -9.58
C ILE A 19 3.02 12.14 -8.99
N CYS A 20 3.93 12.90 -8.37
CA CYS A 20 5.18 12.33 -7.82
C CYS A 20 4.99 11.60 -6.49
N THR A 21 3.87 11.81 -5.78
CA THR A 21 3.55 11.20 -4.47
C THR A 21 4.47 11.61 -3.31
N GLU A 22 5.26 12.67 -3.50
CA GLU A 22 6.14 13.28 -2.49
C GLU A 22 5.54 14.60 -1.94
N GLU A 23 6.25 15.24 -0.99
CA GLU A 23 5.93 16.60 -0.54
C GLU A 23 5.90 17.54 -1.74
N ALA A 24 4.80 18.28 -1.87
CA ALA A 24 4.56 19.10 -3.04
C ALA A 24 5.45 20.35 -2.99
N GLU A 25 6.41 20.43 -3.90
CA GLU A 25 7.17 21.65 -4.18
C GLU A 25 6.33 22.57 -5.10
N ASP A 26 6.14 23.82 -4.70
CA ASP A 26 5.25 24.79 -5.36
C ASP A 26 3.85 24.21 -5.63
N PRO A 27 3.10 23.89 -4.56
CA PRO A 27 1.81 23.22 -4.64
C PRO A 27 0.75 24.06 -5.35
N ILE A 28 0.19 23.50 -6.41
CA ILE A 28 -0.95 24.05 -7.14
C ILE A 28 -2.12 23.08 -7.13
N VAL A 29 -3.34 23.59 -7.28
CA VAL A 29 -4.56 22.78 -7.16
C VAL A 29 -5.37 22.77 -8.45
N SER A 30 -5.80 21.58 -8.88
CA SER A 30 -6.73 21.41 -9.99
C SER A 30 -8.17 21.80 -9.59
N LYS A 31 -9.07 22.00 -10.57
CA LYS A 31 -10.50 22.23 -10.30
C LYS A 31 -11.15 21.12 -9.48
N CYS A 32 -10.67 19.88 -9.64
CA CYS A 32 -11.12 18.73 -8.85
C CYS A 32 -10.48 18.63 -7.44
N LYS A 33 -9.80 19.70 -6.98
CA LYS A 33 -9.23 19.88 -5.64
C LYS A 33 -8.06 18.94 -5.29
N HIS A 34 -7.43 18.32 -6.29
CA HIS A 34 -6.18 17.58 -6.09
C HIS A 34 -4.96 18.50 -6.25
N VAL A 35 -3.95 18.27 -5.41
CA VAL A 35 -2.71 19.04 -5.31
C VAL A 35 -1.63 18.41 -6.17
N PHE A 36 -0.85 19.24 -6.85
CA PHE A 36 0.24 18.84 -7.72
C PHE A 36 1.44 19.78 -7.51
N CYS A 37 2.65 19.28 -7.70
CA CYS A 37 3.80 20.15 -7.97
C CYS A 37 3.54 20.88 -9.30
N ARG A 38 3.90 22.17 -9.39
CA ARG A 38 3.72 22.92 -10.64
C ARG A 38 4.45 22.27 -11.81
N VAL A 39 5.67 21.80 -11.59
CA VAL A 39 6.49 21.12 -12.61
C VAL A 39 5.82 19.83 -13.09
N ASP A 40 5.32 19.01 -12.17
CA ASP A 40 4.65 17.75 -12.51
C ASP A 40 3.37 17.99 -13.32
N ALA A 41 2.56 18.97 -12.92
CA ALA A 41 1.34 19.34 -13.65
C ALA A 41 1.67 19.86 -15.05
N GLN A 42 2.72 20.69 -15.19
CA GLN A 42 3.18 21.19 -16.48
C GLN A 42 3.64 20.06 -17.40
N GLN A 43 4.44 19.11 -16.89
CA GLN A 43 4.88 17.95 -17.66
C GLN A 43 3.70 17.06 -18.07
N TYR A 44 2.74 16.88 -17.17
CA TYR A 44 1.53 16.10 -17.43
C TYR A 44 0.66 16.71 -18.54
N VAL A 45 0.53 18.04 -18.58
CA VAL A 45 -0.18 18.75 -19.65
C VAL A 45 0.60 18.69 -20.96
N ASN A 46 1.91 18.92 -20.92
CA ASN A 46 2.75 18.95 -22.13
C ASN A 46 2.97 17.57 -22.76
N GLY A 47 2.83 16.49 -21.99
CA GLY A 47 2.97 15.11 -22.46
C GLY A 47 1.72 14.54 -23.12
N ALA A 48 0.63 15.29 -23.19
CA ALA A 48 -0.62 14.86 -23.79
C ALA A 48 -0.72 15.29 -25.27
N ASP A 49 -1.04 14.35 -26.16
CA ASP A 49 -1.31 14.66 -27.57
C ASP A 49 -2.55 15.56 -27.70
N GLU A 50 -2.55 16.49 -28.67
CA GLU A 50 -3.62 17.48 -28.90
C GLU A 50 -5.03 16.87 -29.09
N SER A 51 -5.13 15.58 -29.41
CA SER A 51 -6.42 14.87 -29.60
C SER A 51 -6.98 14.19 -28.34
N THR A 52 -6.24 14.18 -27.22
CA THR A 52 -6.64 13.44 -26.02
C THR A 52 -7.29 14.35 -24.98
N THR A 53 -8.49 14.00 -24.52
CA THR A 53 -9.10 14.66 -23.34
C THR A 53 -8.26 14.34 -22.11
N LEU A 54 -7.52 15.33 -21.61
CA LEU A 54 -6.66 15.19 -20.44
C LEU A 54 -7.51 14.96 -19.19
N ARG A 55 -7.14 13.97 -18.36
CA ARG A 55 -7.90 13.55 -17.17
C ARG A 55 -7.03 13.63 -15.94
N CYS A 56 -7.61 14.03 -14.81
CA CYS A 56 -6.88 14.09 -13.55
C CYS A 56 -6.32 12.71 -13.20
N PRO A 57 -5.01 12.56 -12.92
CA PRO A 57 -4.39 11.29 -12.51
C PRO A 57 -5.02 10.70 -11.23
N THR A 58 -5.70 11.54 -10.45
CA THR A 58 -6.26 11.16 -9.16
C THR A 58 -7.72 10.75 -9.23
N CYS A 59 -8.57 11.48 -9.98
CA CYS A 59 -10.01 11.24 -10.01
C CYS A 59 -10.63 11.11 -11.40
N PHE A 60 -9.83 11.19 -12.47
CA PHE A 60 -10.26 11.05 -13.86
C PHE A 60 -11.33 12.04 -14.37
N ALA A 61 -11.69 13.04 -13.56
CA ALA A 61 -12.37 14.23 -14.02
C ALA A 61 -11.52 14.92 -15.09
N LEU A 62 -12.13 15.77 -15.92
CA LEU A 62 -11.38 16.58 -16.88
C LEU A 62 -10.27 17.33 -16.13
N PHE A 63 -9.03 17.17 -16.63
CA PHE A 63 -7.88 17.79 -16.02
C PHE A 63 -7.87 19.26 -16.40
N ASP A 64 -8.28 20.06 -15.43
CA ASP A 64 -8.38 21.50 -15.57
C ASP A 64 -7.63 22.10 -14.39
N ILE A 65 -6.45 22.64 -14.69
CA ILE A 65 -5.52 23.20 -13.71
C ILE A 65 -4.91 24.48 -14.27
N ASP A 66 -4.99 25.55 -13.47
CA ASP A 66 -4.33 26.82 -13.79
C ASP A 66 -2.87 26.74 -13.34
N LEU A 67 -1.95 26.63 -14.31
CA LEU A 67 -0.50 26.56 -14.09
C LEU A 67 0.10 27.90 -13.66
N THR A 68 -0.67 28.98 -13.63
CA THR A 68 -0.25 30.32 -13.19
C THR A 68 -0.77 30.69 -11.81
N GLN A 69 -1.59 29.82 -11.19
CA GLN A 69 -2.13 30.08 -9.86
C GLN A 69 -1.01 30.24 -8.82
N PRO A 70 -1.22 31.06 -7.77
CA PRO A 70 -0.24 31.22 -6.70
C PRO A 70 -0.04 29.90 -5.95
N GLU A 71 1.17 29.71 -5.42
CA GLU A 71 1.48 28.60 -4.53
C GLU A 71 0.49 28.51 -3.36
N MET A 72 -0.02 27.31 -3.08
CA MET A 72 -0.84 27.08 -1.89
C MET A 72 0.02 27.13 -0.63
N LYS A 73 -0.20 28.17 0.18
CA LYS A 73 0.37 28.27 1.53
C LYS A 73 -0.57 27.64 2.55
N ILE A 74 -0.02 26.82 3.44
CA ILE A 74 -0.72 26.35 4.63
C ILE A 74 -0.92 27.58 5.53
N THR A 75 -2.14 28.11 5.59
CA THR A 75 -2.42 29.32 6.38
C THR A 75 -2.39 28.99 7.88
N GLY A 76 -1.23 29.17 8.51
CA GLY A 76 -1.11 29.36 9.97
C GLY A 76 -1.59 30.76 10.32
N ASN A 77 -2.65 30.86 11.12
CA ASN A 77 -3.30 32.13 11.41
C ASN A 77 -2.45 32.96 12.39
N GLY A 78 -2.01 34.14 11.98
CA GLY A 78 -1.30 35.11 12.80
C GLY A 78 -1.67 36.55 12.45
N SER A 79 -2.37 37.19 13.38
CA SER A 79 -2.37 38.64 13.68
C SER A 79 -3.18 39.64 12.82
N ALA A 80 -4.27 40.10 13.45
CA ALA A 80 -4.77 41.49 13.55
C ALA A 80 -5.21 42.28 12.30
N GLY A 81 -6.50 42.60 12.24
CA GLY A 81 -7.07 43.66 11.40
C GLY A 81 -8.57 43.85 11.66
N THR A 82 -8.92 44.92 12.36
CA THR A 82 -10.26 45.39 12.74
C THR A 82 -11.18 45.70 11.55
N GLY A 83 -12.46 45.30 11.61
CA GLY A 83 -13.48 45.76 10.65
C GLY A 83 -14.87 45.16 10.90
N SER A 84 -15.83 46.01 11.22
CA SER A 84 -17.23 45.74 11.55
C SER A 84 -18.09 45.35 10.33
N GLY A 85 -19.21 44.65 10.55
CA GLY A 85 -20.37 44.64 9.63
C GLY A 85 -20.83 43.26 9.18
N GLY A 86 -22.02 42.86 9.65
CA GLY A 86 -22.60 41.53 9.43
C GLY A 86 -23.19 41.25 8.04
N GLY A 87 -23.43 39.97 7.79
CA GLY A 87 -24.17 39.46 6.63
C GLY A 87 -24.57 38.00 6.85
N ARG A 88 -25.88 37.75 6.76
CA ARG A 88 -26.56 36.47 7.03
C ARG A 88 -26.35 35.47 5.89
N GLY A 89 -26.09 34.21 6.26
CA GLY A 89 -26.61 32.98 5.64
C GLY A 89 -26.25 32.61 4.19
N SER A 90 -25.66 31.42 4.00
CA SER A 90 -26.27 30.35 3.19
C SER A 90 -25.45 29.05 3.32
N GLY A 91 -26.16 27.91 3.43
CA GLY A 91 -25.66 26.60 3.81
C GLY A 91 -24.46 26.06 3.04
N GLY A 92 -23.41 25.71 3.78
CA GLY A 92 -22.49 24.62 3.43
C GLY A 92 -23.08 23.31 3.94
N THR A 93 -23.38 22.39 3.02
CA THR A 93 -23.95 21.07 3.32
C THR A 93 -23.02 20.25 4.23
N LEU A 94 -23.62 19.44 5.11
CA LEU A 94 -23.03 18.41 6.00
C LEU A 94 -21.95 17.48 5.37
N MET A 95 -21.75 17.55 4.07
CA MET A 95 -20.73 16.83 3.31
C MET A 95 -19.31 17.37 3.54
N GLU A 96 -19.16 18.64 3.91
CA GLU A 96 -17.85 19.29 4.08
C GLU A 96 -17.15 18.88 5.40
N THR A 97 -17.92 18.50 6.41
CA THR A 97 -17.41 18.03 7.72
C THR A 97 -16.96 16.57 7.70
N MET A 98 -17.38 15.76 6.73
CA MET A 98 -16.98 14.35 6.64
C MET A 98 -15.67 14.12 5.87
N LEU A 99 -15.08 15.16 5.27
CA LEU A 99 -13.92 15.05 4.36
C LEU A 99 -12.54 15.17 5.05
N SER A 100 -12.50 15.24 6.38
CA SER A 100 -11.30 15.55 7.16
C SER A 100 -10.83 14.46 8.13
N THR A 101 -11.39 13.24 8.08
CA THR A 101 -10.87 12.14 8.90
C THR A 101 -9.64 11.46 8.25
N PRO A 102 -8.64 11.02 9.03
CA PRO A 102 -7.46 10.29 8.52
C PRO A 102 -7.81 9.08 7.65
N GLU A 103 -8.93 8.43 7.94
CA GLU A 103 -9.48 7.28 7.21
C GLU A 103 -9.86 7.63 5.75
N THR A 104 -10.30 8.86 5.49
CA THR A 104 -10.66 9.32 4.13
C THR A 104 -9.44 9.63 3.24
N ARG A 105 -8.25 9.90 3.84
CA ARG A 105 -6.98 10.12 3.11
C ARG A 105 -6.34 8.82 2.64
N GLU A 106 -6.48 7.74 3.42
CA GLU A 106 -6.07 6.38 3.04
C GLU A 106 -6.98 5.79 1.95
N TYR A 107 -8.29 6.04 2.06
CA TYR A 107 -9.29 5.71 1.04
C TYR A 107 -8.89 6.23 -0.36
N ARG A 108 -8.46 7.49 -0.51
CA ARG A 108 -8.08 8.04 -1.84
C ARG A 108 -6.81 7.44 -2.48
N ARG A 109 -5.98 6.70 -1.74
CA ARG A 109 -4.72 6.14 -2.27
C ARG A 109 -4.87 4.74 -2.87
N SER A 110 -5.91 4.00 -2.48
CA SER A 110 -6.13 2.62 -2.93
C SER A 110 -6.47 2.55 -4.41
N ILE A 111 -5.86 1.61 -5.16
CA ILE A 111 -6.17 1.40 -6.58
C ILE A 111 -7.65 1.04 -6.82
N VAL A 112 -8.29 0.41 -5.83
CA VAL A 112 -9.71 0.01 -5.86
C VAL A 112 -10.63 1.20 -6.12
N ASN A 113 -10.26 2.39 -5.66
CA ASN A 113 -11.06 3.60 -5.84
C ASN A 113 -10.80 4.32 -7.16
N ARG A 114 -9.82 3.85 -7.94
CA ARG A 114 -9.46 4.39 -9.26
C ARG A 114 -9.98 3.54 -10.42
N ILE A 115 -10.53 2.37 -10.14
CA ILE A 115 -11.00 1.42 -11.15
C ILE A 115 -12.48 1.11 -10.94
N ASP A 116 -13.21 0.84 -12.02
CA ASP A 116 -14.61 0.45 -11.94
C ASP A 116 -14.74 -0.99 -11.42
N MET A 117 -14.98 -1.11 -10.11
CA MET A 117 -15.14 -2.41 -9.44
C MET A 117 -16.37 -3.20 -9.89
N SER A 118 -17.33 -2.59 -10.59
CA SER A 118 -18.49 -3.30 -11.14
C SER A 118 -18.11 -4.19 -12.34
N ARG A 119 -17.10 -3.76 -13.12
CA ARG A 119 -16.57 -4.48 -14.28
C ARG A 119 -15.27 -5.22 -14.00
N TRP A 120 -14.63 -4.93 -12.87
CA TRP A 120 -13.37 -5.55 -12.50
C TRP A 120 -13.51 -7.05 -12.30
N LYS A 121 -12.62 -7.81 -12.94
CA LYS A 121 -12.46 -9.24 -12.76
C LYS A 121 -11.15 -9.51 -12.02
N SER A 122 -11.24 -10.34 -10.99
CA SER A 122 -10.09 -10.79 -10.22
C SER A 122 -9.15 -11.64 -11.06
N SER A 123 -7.85 -11.52 -10.76
CA SER A 123 -6.82 -12.34 -11.40
C SER A 123 -6.85 -13.77 -10.86
N THR A 124 -6.31 -14.70 -11.65
CA THR A 124 -6.19 -16.12 -11.28
C THR A 124 -5.46 -16.32 -9.95
N LYS A 125 -4.45 -15.50 -9.66
CA LYS A 125 -3.74 -15.52 -8.37
C LYS A 125 -4.63 -15.18 -7.18
N ILE A 126 -5.45 -14.14 -7.31
CA ILE A 126 -6.35 -13.72 -6.23
C ILE A 126 -7.40 -14.81 -6.00
N GLU A 127 -7.96 -15.38 -7.06
CA GLU A 127 -8.94 -16.47 -6.92
C GLU A 127 -8.32 -17.73 -6.29
N ALA A 128 -7.11 -18.13 -6.70
CA ALA A 128 -6.39 -19.23 -6.08
C ALA A 128 -6.13 -18.98 -4.58
N LEU A 129 -5.74 -17.75 -4.22
CA LEU A 129 -5.57 -17.35 -2.82
C LEU A 129 -6.88 -17.45 -2.03
N VAL A 130 -7.99 -16.95 -2.58
CA VAL A 130 -9.32 -17.03 -1.95
C VAL A 130 -9.74 -18.48 -1.75
N GLU A 131 -9.49 -19.35 -2.73
CA GLU A 131 -9.80 -20.77 -2.65
C GLU A 131 -9.01 -21.46 -1.52
N GLU A 132 -7.69 -21.25 -1.49
CA GLU A 132 -6.80 -21.80 -0.45
C GLU A 132 -7.22 -21.35 0.96
N LEU A 133 -7.48 -20.05 1.13
CA LEU A 133 -7.92 -19.50 2.42
C LEU A 133 -9.30 -20.03 2.82
N SER A 134 -10.21 -20.20 1.85
CA SER A 134 -11.54 -20.77 2.12
C SER A 134 -11.46 -22.23 2.52
N ARG A 135 -10.58 -23.01 1.90
CA ARG A 135 -10.33 -24.41 2.26
C ARG A 135 -9.80 -24.53 3.68
N HIS A 136 -8.86 -23.67 4.06
CA HIS A 136 -8.35 -23.62 5.44
C HIS A 136 -9.42 -23.21 6.44
N ARG A 137 -10.25 -22.20 6.12
CA ARG A 137 -11.37 -21.78 6.98
C ARG A 137 -12.39 -22.90 7.21
N GLN A 138 -12.66 -23.73 6.21
CA GLN A 138 -13.55 -24.89 6.33
C GLN A 138 -12.97 -26.00 7.22
N GLY A 139 -11.66 -26.24 7.14
CA GLY A 139 -10.99 -27.23 7.99
C GLY A 139 -10.81 -26.77 9.44
N ASN A 140 -10.44 -25.51 9.65
CA ASN A 140 -10.30 -24.89 10.96
C ASN A 140 -10.40 -23.36 10.87
N ALA A 141 -11.52 -22.81 11.36
CA ALA A 141 -11.82 -21.38 11.29
C ALA A 141 -10.85 -20.49 12.09
N ASN A 142 -10.09 -21.06 13.04
CA ASN A 142 -9.17 -20.31 13.89
C ASN A 142 -7.75 -20.19 13.30
N ILE A 143 -7.50 -20.79 12.13
CA ILE A 143 -6.20 -20.71 11.48
C ILE A 143 -6.00 -19.32 10.88
N LYS A 144 -4.96 -18.64 11.35
CA LYS A 144 -4.52 -17.34 10.85
C LYS A 144 -3.47 -17.50 9.75
N SER A 145 -3.60 -16.66 8.72
CA SER A 145 -2.75 -16.69 7.53
C SER A 145 -2.13 -15.32 7.26
N ILE A 146 -0.89 -15.30 6.76
CA ILE A 146 -0.21 -14.09 6.31
C ILE A 146 -0.05 -14.14 4.80
N VAL A 147 -0.32 -13.04 4.12
CA VAL A 147 -0.11 -12.89 2.67
C VAL A 147 0.91 -11.78 2.45
N PHE A 148 2.03 -12.12 1.84
CA PHE A 148 3.06 -11.18 1.44
C PHE A 148 2.93 -10.81 -0.03
N SER A 149 3.19 -9.53 -0.31
CA SER A 149 3.34 -9.02 -1.66
C SER A 149 4.31 -7.83 -1.67
N GLN A 150 5.11 -7.68 -2.72
CA GLN A 150 5.90 -6.46 -2.90
C GLN A 150 5.07 -5.26 -3.39
N PHE A 151 3.88 -5.51 -3.96
CA PHE A 151 3.04 -4.50 -4.60
C PHE A 151 1.88 -4.09 -3.71
N VAL A 152 1.92 -2.86 -3.18
CA VAL A 152 0.86 -2.30 -2.34
C VAL A 152 -0.50 -2.27 -3.05
N ASN A 153 -0.50 -1.92 -4.35
CA ASN A 153 -1.72 -1.93 -5.17
C ASN A 153 -2.29 -3.35 -5.35
N PHE A 154 -1.45 -4.38 -5.32
CA PHE A 154 -1.94 -5.76 -5.38
C PHE A 154 -2.59 -6.17 -4.06
N LEU A 155 -2.02 -5.74 -2.93
CA LEU A 155 -2.65 -5.93 -1.61
C LEU A 155 -4.02 -5.24 -1.52
N ASP A 156 -4.19 -4.05 -2.10
CA ASP A 156 -5.49 -3.38 -2.20
C ASP A 156 -6.56 -4.29 -2.87
N LEU A 157 -6.21 -4.87 -4.02
CA LEU A 157 -7.12 -5.74 -4.78
C LEU A 157 -7.42 -7.05 -4.04
N ILE A 158 -6.40 -7.63 -3.41
CA ILE A 158 -6.55 -8.82 -2.56
C ILE A 158 -7.50 -8.51 -1.39
N GLN A 159 -7.27 -7.42 -0.68
CA GLN A 159 -8.10 -7.01 0.46
C GLN A 159 -9.57 -6.84 0.04
N TRP A 160 -9.82 -6.12 -1.05
CA TRP A 160 -11.19 -5.95 -1.56
C TRP A 160 -11.86 -7.29 -1.87
N ARG A 161 -11.15 -8.17 -2.59
CA ARG A 161 -11.70 -9.46 -3.01
C ARG A 161 -11.93 -10.41 -1.83
N LEU A 162 -11.06 -10.39 -0.82
CA LEU A 162 -11.19 -11.18 0.41
C LEU A 162 -12.37 -10.70 1.28
N ASN A 163 -12.54 -9.39 1.43
CA ASN A 163 -13.68 -8.81 2.15
C ASN A 163 -15.01 -9.26 1.52
N ARG A 164 -15.09 -9.27 0.18
CA ARG A 164 -16.25 -9.78 -0.55
C ARG A 164 -16.48 -11.28 -0.36
N ALA A 165 -15.44 -12.05 -0.06
CA ALA A 165 -15.53 -13.47 0.29
C ALA A 165 -15.81 -13.71 1.80
N GLY A 166 -16.03 -12.65 2.57
CA GLY A 166 -16.36 -12.70 3.99
C GLY A 166 -15.17 -12.95 4.92
N PHE A 167 -13.95 -12.57 4.53
CA PHE A 167 -12.79 -12.60 5.42
C PHE A 167 -12.60 -11.24 6.08
N SER A 168 -12.30 -11.23 7.38
CA SER A 168 -11.79 -10.05 8.07
C SER A 168 -10.28 -10.01 7.95
N VAL A 169 -9.78 -8.88 7.45
CA VAL A 169 -8.40 -8.74 7.02
C VAL A 169 -7.74 -7.58 7.76
N CYS A 170 -6.55 -7.82 8.31
CA CYS A 170 -5.65 -6.76 8.75
C CYS A 170 -4.63 -6.45 7.65
N ARG A 171 -4.08 -5.23 7.64
CA ARG A 171 -3.05 -4.85 6.67
C ARG A 171 -1.91 -4.06 7.32
N LEU A 172 -0.70 -4.36 6.89
CA LEU A 172 0.50 -3.62 7.23
C LEU A 172 1.25 -3.22 5.96
N ASP A 173 1.37 -1.92 5.75
CA ASP A 173 2.21 -1.35 4.70
C ASP A 173 3.11 -0.23 5.21
N GLY A 174 4.05 0.19 4.35
CA GLY A 174 5.09 1.15 4.73
C GLY A 174 4.57 2.56 5.01
N ARG A 175 3.31 2.87 4.68
CA ARG A 175 2.72 4.21 4.84
C ARG A 175 2.19 4.45 6.25
N MET A 176 2.04 3.40 7.06
CA MET A 176 1.52 3.47 8.42
C MET A 176 2.56 4.03 9.40
N SER A 177 2.11 4.82 10.37
CA SER A 177 2.94 5.25 11.50
C SER A 177 3.27 4.08 12.43
N PRO A 178 4.32 4.17 13.28
CA PRO A 178 4.64 3.11 14.24
C PRO A 178 3.46 2.72 15.15
N SER A 179 2.72 3.70 15.67
CA SER A 179 1.56 3.44 16.54
C SER A 179 0.42 2.71 15.83
N GLN A 180 0.16 3.04 14.56
CA GLN A 180 -0.82 2.34 13.74
C GLN A 180 -0.40 0.89 13.46
N ARG A 181 0.89 0.66 13.18
CA ARG A 181 1.43 -0.69 12.96
C ARG A 181 1.21 -1.55 14.20
N ASP A 182 1.59 -1.06 15.38
CA ASP A 182 1.43 -1.78 16.64
C ASP A 182 -0.05 -2.09 16.95
N ALA A 183 -0.94 -1.13 16.66
CA ALA A 183 -2.37 -1.33 16.81
C ALA A 183 -2.90 -2.46 15.92
N VAL A 184 -2.54 -2.48 14.64
CA VAL A 184 -3.00 -3.52 13.70
C VAL A 184 -2.41 -4.89 14.04
N ILE A 185 -1.13 -4.94 14.42
CA ILE A 185 -0.50 -6.19 14.87
C ILE A 185 -1.23 -6.72 16.11
N ARG A 186 -1.51 -5.87 17.10
CA ARG A 186 -2.26 -6.25 18.29
C ARG A 186 -3.66 -6.76 17.92
N THR A 187 -4.37 -6.06 17.03
CA THR A 187 -5.68 -6.51 16.54
C THR A 187 -5.60 -7.91 15.96
N PHE A 188 -4.65 -8.15 15.04
CA PHE A 188 -4.46 -9.47 14.45
C PHE A 188 -4.10 -10.55 15.49
N MET A 189 -3.38 -10.21 16.55
CA MET A 189 -2.99 -11.17 17.59
C MET A 189 -4.13 -11.52 18.54
N THR A 190 -4.94 -10.54 18.96
CA THR A 190 -5.93 -10.72 20.02
C THR A 190 -7.29 -11.14 19.51
N HIS A 191 -7.64 -10.76 18.28
CA HIS A 191 -8.99 -10.91 17.75
C HIS A 191 -9.08 -12.12 16.80
N PRO A 192 -9.86 -13.17 17.14
CA PRO A 192 -9.94 -14.38 16.32
C PRO A 192 -10.62 -14.17 14.97
N GLU A 193 -11.47 -13.16 14.82
CA GLU A 193 -12.18 -12.87 13.57
C GLU A 193 -11.23 -12.43 12.44
N TYR A 194 -10.10 -11.79 12.77
CA TYR A 194 -9.08 -11.40 11.80
C TYR A 194 -8.19 -12.60 11.47
N THR A 195 -8.57 -13.32 10.43
CA THR A 195 -7.93 -14.56 10.00
C THR A 195 -6.86 -14.36 8.93
N VAL A 196 -6.80 -13.19 8.29
CA VAL A 196 -5.83 -12.89 7.23
C VAL A 196 -5.09 -11.59 7.53
N PHE A 197 -3.76 -11.62 7.39
CA PHE A 197 -2.91 -10.44 7.52
C PHE A 197 -2.12 -10.17 6.24
N LEU A 198 -2.36 -9.01 5.62
CA LEU A 198 -1.68 -8.57 4.41
C LEU A 198 -0.45 -7.76 4.77
N VAL A 199 0.71 -8.14 4.26
CA VAL A 199 1.98 -7.47 4.58
C VAL A 199 2.73 -7.13 3.31
N SER A 200 3.07 -5.85 3.14
CA SER A 200 3.98 -5.46 2.06
C SER A 200 5.41 -5.90 2.37
N LEU A 201 6.11 -6.52 1.42
CA LEU A 201 7.50 -6.97 1.61
C LEU A 201 8.45 -5.81 1.98
N LYS A 202 8.19 -4.60 1.46
CA LYS A 202 8.94 -3.38 1.82
C LYS A 202 8.74 -2.97 3.28
N ALA A 203 7.57 -3.22 3.86
CA ALA A 203 7.32 -2.99 5.29
C ALA A 203 7.79 -4.15 6.19
N GLY A 204 8.14 -5.30 5.58
CA GLY A 204 8.68 -6.48 6.27
C GLY A 204 10.11 -6.32 6.82
N GLY A 205 10.77 -5.19 6.51
CA GLY A 205 12.06 -4.83 7.11
C GLY A 205 11.99 -4.49 8.61
N VAL A 206 10.78 -4.28 9.15
CA VAL A 206 10.54 -4.08 10.58
C VAL A 206 10.48 -5.45 11.27
N ALA A 207 11.00 -5.57 12.49
CA ALA A 207 10.96 -6.80 13.27
C ALA A 207 9.52 -7.12 13.73
N LEU A 208 8.71 -7.67 12.83
CA LEU A 208 7.34 -8.12 13.12
C LEU A 208 7.39 -9.46 13.86
N ASN A 209 6.68 -9.57 14.99
CA ASN A 209 6.50 -10.83 15.70
C ASN A 209 5.11 -11.38 15.37
N LEU A 210 5.01 -12.31 14.40
CA LEU A 210 3.74 -12.80 13.87
C LEU A 210 3.46 -14.28 14.18
N THR A 211 3.70 -14.69 15.42
CA THR A 211 3.62 -16.09 15.89
C THR A 211 2.20 -16.69 15.89
N GLU A 212 1.14 -15.90 15.72
CA GLU A 212 -0.22 -16.45 15.66
C GLU A 212 -0.59 -17.07 14.31
N ALA A 213 0.15 -16.76 13.25
CA ALA A 213 -0.11 -17.30 11.92
C ALA A 213 0.69 -18.59 11.67
N SER A 214 0.02 -19.60 11.12
CA SER A 214 0.65 -20.87 10.72
C SER A 214 0.71 -21.06 9.21
N ASN A 215 -0.02 -20.25 8.44
CA ASN A 215 0.03 -20.28 6.98
C ASN A 215 0.62 -19.00 6.42
N VAL A 216 1.47 -19.15 5.42
CA VAL A 216 2.12 -18.04 4.73
C VAL A 216 1.90 -18.20 3.24
N TYR A 217 1.42 -17.13 2.61
CA TYR A 217 1.24 -17.05 1.17
C TYR A 217 2.16 -15.98 0.60
N LEU A 218 2.98 -16.36 -0.38
CA LEU A 218 3.76 -15.42 -1.19
C LEU A 218 3.01 -15.20 -2.49
N ALA A 219 2.38 -14.04 -2.63
CA ALA A 219 1.53 -13.71 -3.78
C ALA A 219 2.34 -13.32 -5.03
N ASP A 220 3.58 -12.87 -4.84
CA ASP A 220 4.55 -12.58 -5.89
C ASP A 220 5.94 -13.10 -5.49
N CYS A 221 6.77 -13.36 -6.51
CA CYS A 221 8.12 -13.88 -6.34
C CYS A 221 9.14 -12.73 -6.31
N TRP A 222 10.12 -12.81 -5.41
CA TRP A 222 11.22 -11.84 -5.33
C TRP A 222 12.54 -12.48 -5.77
N TRP A 223 13.30 -11.89 -6.68
CA TRP A 223 14.50 -12.55 -7.23
C TRP A 223 15.61 -12.86 -6.20
N ASN A 224 15.62 -12.17 -5.05
CA ASN A 224 16.54 -12.46 -3.95
C ASN A 224 15.89 -13.41 -2.92
N PRO A 225 16.31 -14.68 -2.85
CA PRO A 225 15.71 -15.66 -1.94
C PRO A 225 15.84 -15.26 -0.45
N SER A 226 16.86 -14.50 -0.10
CA SER A 226 17.12 -14.08 1.30
C SER A 226 16.00 -13.22 1.86
N VAL A 227 15.31 -12.44 1.03
CA VAL A 227 14.19 -11.58 1.46
C VAL A 227 13.00 -12.43 1.87
N GLU A 228 12.70 -13.50 1.12
CA GLU A 228 11.61 -14.41 1.46
C GLU A 228 11.92 -15.22 2.72
N VAL A 229 13.15 -15.73 2.85
CA VAL A 229 13.60 -16.44 4.06
C VAL A 229 13.52 -15.54 5.29
N GLN A 230 13.99 -14.30 5.18
CA GLN A 230 13.90 -13.33 6.28
C GLN A 230 12.44 -13.03 6.65
N ALA A 231 11.54 -12.93 5.67
CA ALA A 231 10.11 -12.74 5.92
C ALA A 231 9.51 -13.97 6.63
N MET A 232 9.92 -15.19 6.27
CA MET A 232 9.51 -16.43 6.91
C MET A 232 10.03 -16.55 8.36
N ASP A 233 11.27 -16.15 8.62
CA ASP A 233 11.89 -16.15 9.96
C ASP A 233 11.12 -15.25 10.96
N ARG A 234 10.31 -14.29 10.48
CA ARG A 234 9.44 -13.48 11.35
C ARG A 234 8.27 -14.27 11.95
N ILE A 235 7.91 -15.38 11.31
CA ILE A 235 6.78 -16.24 11.67
C ILE A 235 7.32 -17.49 12.38
N HIS A 236 8.43 -18.03 11.88
CA HIS A 236 9.19 -19.09 12.52
C HIS A 236 10.05 -18.52 13.67
N ARG A 237 9.37 -18.06 14.72
CA ARG A 237 10.00 -17.52 15.93
C ARG A 237 9.63 -18.34 17.16
N MET A 238 10.50 -18.31 18.18
CA MET A 238 10.25 -18.91 19.49
C MET A 238 8.88 -18.44 20.02
N GLY A 239 7.97 -19.39 20.27
CA GLY A 239 6.58 -19.11 20.65
C GLY A 239 5.54 -19.59 19.63
N GLN A 240 5.94 -19.97 18.41
CA GLN A 240 5.07 -20.71 17.49
C GLN A 240 5.22 -22.23 17.70
N TYR A 241 4.11 -22.89 18.00
CA TYR A 241 4.06 -24.35 18.24
C TYR A 241 3.37 -25.11 17.09
N ARG A 242 2.73 -24.39 16.16
CA ARG A 242 2.04 -24.97 15.01
C ARG A 242 3.01 -25.13 13.83
N PRO A 243 2.88 -26.19 13.02
CA PRO A 243 3.67 -26.33 11.81
C PRO A 243 3.37 -25.17 10.86
N ILE A 244 4.42 -24.52 10.36
CA ILE A 244 4.29 -23.40 9.42
C ILE A 244 4.29 -23.94 8.00
N LYS A 245 3.23 -23.64 7.24
CA LYS A 245 3.13 -23.96 5.82
C LYS A 245 3.33 -22.70 4.99
N VAL A 246 4.34 -22.70 4.12
CA VAL A 246 4.59 -21.61 3.17
C VAL A 246 4.17 -22.06 1.77
N THR A 247 3.30 -21.27 1.14
CA THR A 247 2.76 -21.52 -0.20
C THR A 247 3.12 -20.36 -1.12
N ARG A 248 3.76 -20.65 -2.24
CA ARG A 248 4.03 -19.66 -3.30
C ARG A 248 2.98 -19.76 -4.39
N ILE A 249 2.35 -18.64 -4.75
CA ILE A 249 1.38 -18.60 -5.84
C ILE A 249 2.12 -18.16 -7.10
N ILE A 250 2.39 -19.11 -7.99
CA ILE A 250 3.21 -18.93 -9.19
C ILE A 250 2.36 -19.25 -10.42
N ILE A 251 2.41 -18.40 -11.43
CA ILE A 251 1.84 -18.71 -12.74
C ILE A 251 2.81 -19.58 -13.53
N GLU A 252 2.34 -20.74 -13.99
CA GLU A 252 3.11 -21.64 -14.84
C GLU A 252 3.46 -21.00 -16.18
N ASN A 253 4.60 -21.39 -16.76
CA ASN A 253 5.10 -20.89 -18.04
C ASN A 253 5.20 -19.35 -18.11
N SER A 254 5.47 -18.71 -16.97
CA SER A 254 5.58 -17.26 -16.87
C SER A 254 6.97 -16.83 -16.38
N ILE A 255 7.20 -15.51 -16.42
CA ILE A 255 8.36 -14.88 -15.81
C ILE A 255 8.56 -15.29 -14.34
N GLU A 256 7.48 -15.55 -13.61
CA GLU A 256 7.52 -15.92 -12.19
C GLU A 256 8.14 -17.30 -11.99
N SER A 257 7.78 -18.25 -12.85
CA SER A 257 8.37 -19.60 -12.84
C SER A 257 9.88 -19.57 -13.09
N ARG A 258 10.33 -18.63 -13.93
CA ARG A 258 11.75 -18.38 -14.21
C ARG A 258 12.45 -17.70 -13.04
N ILE A 259 11.78 -16.76 -12.37
CA ILE A 259 12.30 -16.14 -11.13
C ILE A 259 12.54 -17.21 -10.07
N VAL A 260 11.63 -18.17 -9.90
CA VAL A 260 11.81 -19.27 -8.95
C VAL A 260 12.99 -20.17 -9.34
N ALA A 261 13.15 -20.50 -10.63
CA ALA A 261 14.32 -21.22 -11.11
C ALA A 261 15.63 -20.44 -10.84
N LEU A 262 15.60 -19.12 -11.00
CA LEU A 262 16.73 -18.24 -10.69
C LEU A 262 17.04 -18.22 -9.18
N GLN A 263 16.03 -18.19 -8.31
CA GLN A 263 16.24 -18.29 -6.86
C GLN A 263 16.96 -19.57 -6.49
N VAL A 264 16.53 -20.72 -7.06
CA VAL A 264 17.17 -22.02 -6.84
C VAL A 264 18.63 -21.98 -7.29
N LYS A 265 18.91 -21.45 -8.49
CA LYS A 265 20.28 -21.26 -9.00
C LYS A 265 21.12 -20.40 -8.04
N LYS A 266 20.59 -19.26 -7.58
CA LYS A 266 21.27 -18.38 -6.62
C LYS A 266 21.52 -19.06 -5.28
N GLN A 267 20.55 -19.84 -4.77
CA GLN A 267 20.71 -20.58 -3.52
C GLN A 267 21.80 -21.65 -3.61
N HIS A 268 21.91 -22.36 -4.73
CA HIS A 268 23.00 -23.30 -4.96
C HIS A 268 24.37 -22.62 -5.01
N LEU A 269 24.46 -21.43 -5.62
CA LEU A 269 25.68 -20.64 -5.66
C LEU A 269 26.11 -20.15 -4.26
N VAL A 270 25.15 -19.72 -3.43
CA VAL A 270 25.40 -19.36 -2.03
C VAL A 270 25.94 -20.56 -1.25
N ASN A 271 25.27 -21.72 -1.37
CA ASN A 271 25.62 -22.93 -0.61
C ASN A 271 26.98 -23.51 -1.04
N SER A 272 27.39 -23.33 -2.30
CA SER A 272 28.69 -23.78 -2.80
C SER A 272 29.83 -22.79 -2.55
N THR A 273 29.53 -21.53 -2.21
CA THR A 273 30.54 -20.48 -2.04
C THR A 273 30.55 -19.98 -0.60
N ILE A 274 31.08 -20.79 0.33
CA ILE A 274 31.36 -20.35 1.70
C ILE A 274 32.54 -19.36 1.65
N GLY A 275 32.26 -18.05 1.57
CA GLY A 275 33.27 -17.00 1.80
C GLY A 275 33.44 -15.90 0.75
N ARG A 276 32.63 -15.83 -0.33
CA ARG A 276 32.66 -14.67 -1.25
C ARG A 276 31.48 -13.70 -1.04
N ASP A 277 31.69 -12.45 -1.48
CA ASP A 277 30.81 -11.29 -1.32
C ASP A 277 29.33 -11.60 -1.57
N LYS A 278 28.57 -11.74 -0.47
CA LYS A 278 27.10 -11.90 -0.47
C LYS A 278 26.38 -10.78 -1.22
N LYS A 279 26.97 -9.57 -1.26
CA LYS A 279 26.44 -8.41 -2.00
C LYS A 279 26.28 -8.64 -3.50
N SER A 280 27.15 -9.44 -4.13
CA SER A 280 27.05 -9.72 -5.57
C SER A 280 25.81 -10.54 -5.94
N LEU A 281 25.25 -11.29 -4.97
CA LEU A 281 24.10 -12.17 -5.16
C LEU A 281 22.76 -11.44 -4.94
N GLU A 282 22.79 -10.27 -4.31
CA GLU A 282 21.60 -9.43 -4.04
C GLU A 282 21.06 -8.79 -5.34
N ASN A 283 21.95 -8.49 -6.29
CA ASN A 283 21.60 -7.87 -7.56
C ASN A 283 21.37 -8.88 -8.69
N LEU A 284 20.63 -8.46 -9.72
CA LEU A 284 20.47 -9.23 -10.96
C LEU A 284 21.66 -8.96 -11.87
N SER A 285 22.29 -10.03 -12.37
CA SER A 285 23.31 -9.90 -13.41
C SER A 285 22.67 -9.75 -14.80
N ALA A 286 23.43 -9.28 -15.79
CA ALA A 286 22.94 -9.21 -17.17
C ALA A 286 22.52 -10.60 -17.71
N GLN A 287 23.23 -11.66 -17.30
CA GLN A 287 22.89 -13.04 -17.66
C GLN A 287 21.57 -13.48 -17.02
N ASP A 288 21.29 -13.06 -15.79
CA ASP A 288 20.02 -13.35 -15.13
C ASP A 288 18.85 -12.65 -15.85
N MET A 289 19.05 -11.39 -16.27
CA MET A 289 18.04 -10.69 -17.08
C MET A 289 17.78 -11.40 -18.41
N GLN A 290 18.84 -11.83 -19.11
CA GLN A 290 18.68 -12.57 -20.36
C GLN A 290 17.92 -13.88 -20.16
N PHE A 291 18.21 -14.62 -19.07
CA PHE A 291 17.48 -15.84 -18.71
C PHE A 291 16.00 -15.57 -18.39
N LEU A 292 15.70 -14.48 -17.68
CA LEU A 292 14.33 -14.12 -17.35
C LEU A 292 13.50 -13.81 -18.60
N PHE A 293 14.09 -13.14 -19.59
CA PHE A 293 13.37 -12.69 -20.80
C PHE A 293 13.61 -13.52 -22.06
N SER A 294 14.43 -14.57 -22.02
CA SER A 294 14.66 -15.44 -23.18
C SER A 294 13.38 -16.15 -23.60
N SER A 295 12.92 -15.97 -24.83
CA SER A 295 11.65 -16.56 -25.32
C SER A 295 11.67 -18.08 -25.21
#